data_AF-A0A1E1W594-F1
#
_entry.id   AF-A0A1E1W594-F1
#
_cell.length_a   1.000
_cell.length_b   1.000
_cell.length_c   1.000
_cell.angle_alpha   90.00
_cell.angle_beta   90.00
_cell.angle_gamma   90.00
#
_symmetry.space_group_name_H-M   'P 1'
#
loop_
_entity.id
_entity.type
_entity.pdbx_description
1 polymer ?
#
loop_
_entity_poly.entity_id
_entity_poly.type
_entity_poly.pdbx_seq_one_letter_code
_entity_poly.pdbx_strand_id
1 'polypeptide(L)'
;MSTDNIEKLYQNYGVLADAKDDISKHEKEYKEILAAVKGSDKEKRLASQFIAKFFNSFPNLAEQALEAQFDLCEDDDVAIRKQAIKDLPNLCKDHKEHTQRIADILAQLLQSDDATEINVVTNSLLTILKADPKGALTGLFSQIHQNVDSEVGNEVVRERCIKFLATKVKQLGREVINKEAEDLIITECKKILEDVVAGEFEHIMDLLTWSRLGKNPIGKKELVQIIAALAFSPDDWHPEDPEYIDRLLQCTQHALPLLSPQVDSTQFVNIFCEYVLPRWNEITTPEGTDPKLELLKIFAEITDHCGQLEDAQKKIDTVYDLVMIYLPEAPVEEIEKAVEKVAEKADEKSESTETKTEEAKTTPSLQFSHVECALFGLHALCRKTPEALSADPARLKALRLRLQYTARLTQGYIKKLKEVTQAKKSR
;
A
#
# COMPACT_ATOMS: atom_id res chain seq x y z
N MET A 1 -51.04 21.21 -19.15
CA MET A 1 -50.16 21.58 -18.02
C MET A 1 -48.74 21.08 -18.25
N SER A 2 -48.41 19.78 -18.17
CA SER A 2 -47.02 19.32 -18.39
C SER A 2 -46.53 19.44 -19.84
N THR A 3 -47.40 19.24 -20.84
CA THR A 3 -47.04 19.40 -22.26
C THR A 3 -46.66 20.84 -22.60
N ASP A 4 -47.40 21.82 -22.07
CA ASP A 4 -47.17 23.25 -22.31
C ASP A 4 -45.81 23.71 -21.76
N ASN A 5 -45.39 23.18 -20.61
CA ASN A 5 -44.11 23.53 -20.00
C ASN A 5 -42.91 22.95 -20.77
N ILE A 6 -43.03 21.74 -21.31
CA ILE A 6 -41.98 21.12 -22.14
C ILE A 6 -41.80 21.92 -23.44
N GLU A 7 -42.90 22.30 -24.09
CA GLU A 7 -42.86 23.17 -25.27
C GLU A 7 -42.20 24.51 -24.94
N LYS A 8 -42.53 25.10 -23.78
CA LYS A 8 -41.90 26.34 -23.33
C LYS A 8 -40.40 26.20 -23.13
N LEU A 9 -39.92 25.08 -22.57
CA LEU A 9 -38.48 24.81 -22.45
C LEU A 9 -37.78 24.74 -23.80
N TYR A 10 -38.39 24.09 -24.79
CA TYR A 10 -37.84 24.07 -26.15
C TYR A 10 -37.87 25.44 -26.83
N GLN A 11 -38.90 26.26 -26.58
CA GLN A 11 -38.95 27.64 -27.04
C GLN A 11 -37.82 28.47 -26.44
N ASN A 12 -37.62 28.39 -25.12
CA ASN A 12 -36.53 29.09 -24.43
C ASN A 12 -35.17 28.63 -24.96
N TYR A 13 -34.97 27.32 -25.15
CA TYR A 13 -33.77 26.79 -25.77
C TYR A 13 -33.55 27.36 -27.19
N GLY A 14 -34.60 27.42 -28.00
CA GLY A 14 -34.54 27.98 -29.35
C GLY A 14 -34.11 29.45 -29.34
N VAL A 15 -34.72 30.26 -28.48
CA VAL A 15 -34.34 31.68 -28.29
C VAL A 15 -32.87 31.80 -27.92
N LEU A 16 -32.39 31.03 -26.94
CA LEU A 16 -30.99 31.07 -26.51
C LEU A 16 -30.03 30.58 -27.61
N ALA A 17 -30.38 29.52 -28.33
CA ALA A 17 -29.55 28.97 -29.39
C ALA A 17 -29.44 29.91 -30.61
N ASP A 18 -30.51 30.65 -30.93
CA ASP A 18 -30.58 31.54 -32.09
C ASP A 18 -30.02 32.95 -31.80
N ALA A 19 -29.90 33.33 -30.52
CA ALA A 19 -29.47 34.66 -30.10
C ALA A 19 -28.01 35.02 -30.43
N LYS A 20 -27.13 34.02 -30.66
CA LYS A 20 -25.69 34.23 -30.98
C LYS A 20 -25.03 35.22 -30.01
N ASP A 21 -24.53 36.35 -30.51
CA ASP A 21 -23.84 37.38 -29.72
C ASP A 21 -24.77 38.12 -28.74
N ASP A 22 -26.09 38.09 -28.99
CA ASP A 22 -27.10 38.74 -28.16
C ASP A 22 -27.63 37.84 -27.03
N ILE A 23 -27.07 36.63 -26.85
CA ILE A 23 -27.53 35.65 -25.84
C ILE A 23 -27.61 36.23 -24.42
N SER A 24 -26.70 37.12 -24.07
CA SER A 24 -26.67 37.78 -22.75
C SER A 24 -27.93 38.62 -22.45
N LYS A 25 -28.68 39.03 -23.47
CA LYS A 25 -29.97 39.76 -23.31
C LYS A 25 -31.13 38.86 -22.92
N HIS A 26 -30.96 37.53 -23.05
CA HIS A 26 -32.00 36.52 -22.82
C HIS A 26 -31.86 35.83 -21.47
N GLU A 27 -31.47 36.60 -20.44
CA GLU A 27 -31.31 36.12 -19.06
C GLU A 27 -32.61 35.53 -18.50
N LYS A 28 -33.77 36.07 -18.92
CA LYS A 28 -35.08 35.61 -18.48
C LYS A 28 -35.33 34.16 -18.92
N GLU A 29 -35.08 33.86 -20.18
CA GLU A 29 -35.27 32.53 -20.76
C GLU A 29 -34.37 31.51 -20.08
N TYR A 30 -33.12 31.89 -19.74
CA TYR A 30 -32.22 31.04 -18.98
C TYR A 30 -32.72 30.82 -17.54
N LYS A 31 -33.19 31.85 -16.84
CA LYS A 31 -33.80 31.72 -15.50
C LYS A 31 -35.01 30.79 -15.49
N GLU A 32 -35.82 30.81 -16.54
CA GLU A 32 -36.96 29.90 -16.68
C GLU A 32 -36.49 28.44 -16.87
N ILE A 33 -35.37 28.22 -17.58
CA ILE A 33 -34.72 26.89 -17.67
C ILE A 33 -34.22 26.45 -16.29
N LEU A 34 -33.54 27.34 -15.53
CA LEU A 34 -33.07 27.03 -14.17
C LEU A 34 -34.23 26.64 -13.24
N ALA A 35 -35.39 27.31 -13.35
CA ALA A 35 -36.56 27.03 -12.52
C ALA A 35 -37.20 25.67 -12.82
N ALA A 36 -36.98 25.10 -14.02
CA ALA A 36 -37.61 23.86 -14.45
C ALA A 36 -37.05 22.60 -13.78
N VAL A 37 -35.98 22.71 -12.99
CA VAL A 37 -35.49 21.60 -12.15
C VAL A 37 -36.50 21.18 -11.08
N LYS A 38 -37.51 22.01 -10.81
CA LYS A 38 -38.65 21.74 -9.92
C LYS A 38 -39.89 21.19 -10.65
N GLY A 39 -39.77 20.93 -11.95
CA GLY A 39 -40.86 20.44 -12.81
C GLY A 39 -41.03 18.92 -12.80
N SER A 40 -41.69 18.38 -13.81
CA SER A 40 -41.80 16.94 -14.03
C SER A 40 -40.48 16.29 -14.48
N ASP A 41 -40.38 14.97 -14.43
CA ASP A 41 -39.19 14.20 -14.83
C ASP A 41 -38.69 14.58 -16.24
N LYS A 42 -39.62 14.83 -17.17
CA LYS A 42 -39.28 15.25 -18.54
C LYS A 42 -38.71 16.67 -18.57
N GLU A 43 -39.27 17.59 -17.77
CA GLU A 43 -38.77 18.96 -17.65
C GLU A 43 -37.37 18.95 -17.03
N LYS A 44 -37.15 18.20 -15.94
CA LYS A 44 -35.85 18.06 -15.27
C LYS A 44 -34.76 17.53 -16.20
N ARG A 45 -35.04 16.47 -16.99
CA ARG A 45 -34.08 15.93 -17.96
C ARG A 45 -33.68 16.92 -19.05
N LEU A 46 -34.61 17.79 -19.47
CA LEU A 46 -34.33 18.86 -20.43
C LEU A 46 -33.57 20.00 -19.76
N ALA A 47 -33.98 20.40 -18.55
CA ALA A 47 -33.33 21.44 -17.77
C ALA A 47 -31.84 21.14 -17.60
N SER A 48 -31.46 19.93 -17.15
CA SER A 48 -30.05 19.50 -17.03
C SER A 48 -29.19 19.85 -18.25
N GLN A 49 -29.66 19.42 -19.42
CA GLN A 49 -28.93 19.61 -20.68
C GLN A 49 -28.85 21.08 -21.07
N PHE A 50 -29.92 21.84 -20.83
CA PHE A 50 -30.02 23.23 -21.23
C PHE A 50 -29.21 24.14 -20.31
N ILE A 51 -29.23 23.87 -19.00
CA ILE A 51 -28.37 24.52 -17.99
C ILE A 51 -26.91 24.40 -18.43
N ALA A 52 -26.45 23.16 -18.61
CA ALA A 52 -25.06 22.89 -18.96
C ALA A 52 -24.64 23.48 -20.32
N LYS A 53 -25.57 23.56 -21.28
CA LYS A 53 -25.29 24.12 -22.61
C LYS A 53 -25.05 25.63 -22.59
N PHE A 54 -25.85 26.38 -21.84
CA PHE A 54 -25.84 27.84 -21.88
C PHE A 54 -25.11 28.49 -20.70
N PHE A 55 -24.60 27.70 -19.76
CA PHE A 55 -23.90 28.15 -18.56
C PHE A 55 -22.87 29.28 -18.81
N ASN A 56 -21.94 29.08 -19.75
CA ASN A 56 -20.86 30.03 -20.04
C ASN A 56 -21.37 31.38 -20.57
N SER A 57 -22.61 31.45 -21.05
CA SER A 57 -23.22 32.67 -21.58
C SER A 57 -23.82 33.57 -20.50
N PHE A 58 -23.98 33.06 -19.27
CA PHE A 58 -24.64 33.76 -18.17
C PHE A 58 -23.82 33.72 -16.87
N PRO A 59 -22.62 34.35 -16.83
CA PRO A 59 -21.75 34.30 -15.65
C PRO A 59 -22.41 34.87 -14.38
N ASN A 60 -23.31 35.86 -14.51
CA ASN A 60 -24.08 36.42 -13.38
C ASN A 60 -25.04 35.42 -12.72
N LEU A 61 -25.32 34.29 -13.38
CA LEU A 61 -26.19 33.24 -12.90
C LEU A 61 -25.45 31.92 -12.64
N ALA A 62 -24.10 31.95 -12.66
CA ALA A 62 -23.28 30.75 -12.50
C ALA A 62 -23.62 29.99 -11.21
N GLU A 63 -23.69 30.69 -10.08
CA GLU A 63 -24.02 30.06 -8.78
C GLU A 63 -25.41 29.42 -8.80
N GLN A 64 -26.41 30.14 -9.31
CA GLN A 64 -27.78 29.62 -9.40
C GLN A 64 -27.87 28.41 -10.33
N ALA A 65 -27.10 28.40 -11.42
CA ALA A 65 -27.06 27.29 -12.35
C ALA A 65 -26.34 26.07 -11.78
N LEU A 66 -25.28 26.26 -10.99
CA LEU A 66 -24.58 25.19 -10.27
C LEU A 66 -25.52 24.52 -9.26
N GLU A 67 -26.18 25.30 -8.40
CA GLU A 67 -27.14 24.77 -7.42
C GLU A 67 -28.29 24.02 -8.12
N ALA A 68 -28.86 24.59 -9.18
CA ALA A 68 -29.90 23.91 -9.94
C ALA A 68 -29.42 22.59 -10.56
N GLN A 69 -28.16 22.50 -11.00
CA GLN A 69 -27.60 21.26 -11.52
C GLN A 69 -27.31 20.24 -10.40
N PHE A 70 -26.87 20.69 -9.22
CA PHE A 70 -26.64 19.83 -8.05
C PHE A 70 -27.96 19.27 -7.50
N ASP A 71 -29.02 20.07 -7.43
CA ASP A 71 -30.37 19.61 -7.09
C ASP A 71 -30.80 18.41 -7.97
N LEU A 72 -30.47 18.46 -9.27
CA LEU A 72 -30.76 17.34 -10.19
C LEU A 72 -29.85 16.12 -9.99
N CYS A 73 -28.65 16.31 -9.44
CA CYS A 73 -27.76 15.20 -9.07
C CYS A 73 -28.24 14.46 -7.83
N GLU A 74 -29.20 15.02 -7.08
CA GLU A 74 -29.82 14.43 -5.89
C GLU A 74 -31.27 13.95 -6.15
N ASP A 75 -31.71 13.94 -7.40
CA ASP A 75 -33.08 13.55 -7.76
C ASP A 75 -33.41 12.08 -7.42
N ASP A 76 -34.67 11.81 -7.08
CA ASP A 76 -35.14 10.45 -6.80
C ASP A 76 -35.00 9.50 -8.01
N ASP A 77 -35.13 10.01 -9.25
CA ASP A 77 -34.94 9.23 -10.46
C ASP A 77 -33.46 9.16 -10.87
N VAL A 78 -32.88 7.97 -10.75
CA VAL A 78 -31.50 7.66 -11.18
C VAL A 78 -31.19 8.05 -12.62
N ALA A 79 -32.18 8.01 -13.52
CA ALA A 79 -31.97 8.44 -14.90
C ALA A 79 -31.79 9.97 -15.02
N ILE A 80 -32.42 10.75 -14.13
CA ILE A 80 -32.24 12.20 -14.04
C ILE A 80 -30.87 12.50 -13.46
N ARG A 81 -30.52 11.87 -12.33
CA ARG A 81 -29.19 12.02 -11.71
C ARG A 81 -28.07 11.72 -12.70
N LYS A 82 -28.14 10.58 -13.40
CA LYS A 82 -27.15 10.21 -14.42
C LYS A 82 -27.03 11.23 -15.54
N GLN A 83 -28.14 11.82 -15.99
CA GLN A 83 -28.09 12.87 -17.00
C GLN A 83 -27.40 14.12 -16.43
N ALA A 84 -27.75 14.52 -15.20
CA ALA A 84 -27.17 15.68 -14.53
C ALA A 84 -25.65 15.53 -14.30
N ILE A 85 -25.22 14.38 -13.80
CA ILE A 85 -23.82 14.02 -13.57
C ILE A 85 -23.01 14.04 -14.87
N LYS A 86 -23.59 13.55 -15.97
CA LYS A 86 -22.94 13.54 -17.28
C LYS A 86 -22.73 14.95 -17.83
N ASP A 87 -23.60 15.88 -17.45
CA ASP A 87 -23.58 17.26 -17.94
C ASP A 87 -22.66 18.17 -17.09
N LEU A 88 -22.35 17.80 -15.84
CA LEU A 88 -21.45 18.56 -14.93
C LEU A 88 -20.11 18.98 -15.58
N PRO A 89 -19.37 18.13 -16.33
CA PRO A 89 -18.11 18.54 -16.94
C PRO A 89 -18.22 19.70 -17.92
N ASN A 90 -19.41 19.95 -18.51
CA ASN A 90 -19.60 21.09 -19.42
C ASN A 90 -19.52 22.44 -18.69
N LEU A 91 -19.86 22.47 -17.40
CA LEU A 91 -19.78 23.65 -16.55
C LEU A 91 -18.33 24.08 -16.25
N CYS A 92 -17.36 23.18 -16.45
CA CYS A 92 -15.93 23.44 -16.23
C CYS A 92 -15.18 23.90 -17.49
N LYS A 93 -15.76 23.76 -18.70
CA LYS A 93 -14.99 23.86 -19.97
C LYS A 93 -14.25 25.19 -20.13
N ASP A 94 -14.93 26.29 -19.83
CA ASP A 94 -14.39 27.66 -19.98
C ASP A 94 -14.09 28.32 -18.63
N HIS A 95 -14.53 27.73 -17.52
CA HIS A 95 -14.46 28.29 -16.16
C HIS A 95 -13.86 27.28 -15.17
N LYS A 96 -12.52 27.28 -15.06
CA LYS A 96 -11.79 26.37 -14.17
C LYS A 96 -12.03 26.63 -12.67
N GLU A 97 -12.55 27.80 -12.32
CA GLU A 97 -12.90 28.17 -10.94
C GLU A 97 -13.95 27.25 -10.32
N HIS A 98 -14.77 26.58 -11.13
CA HIS A 98 -15.78 25.64 -10.64
C HIS A 98 -15.30 24.18 -10.60
N THR A 99 -14.14 23.86 -11.20
CA THR A 99 -13.64 22.48 -11.31
C THR A 99 -13.54 21.81 -9.95
N GLN A 100 -12.97 22.50 -8.95
CA GLN A 100 -12.78 21.94 -7.62
C GLN A 100 -14.12 21.57 -6.97
N ARG A 101 -15.10 22.47 -7.01
CA ARG A 101 -16.42 22.24 -6.43
C ARG A 101 -17.17 21.10 -7.15
N ILE A 102 -17.09 21.07 -8.47
CA ILE A 102 -17.73 20.00 -9.25
C ILE A 102 -17.04 18.65 -9.01
N ALA A 103 -15.72 18.63 -8.86
CA ALA A 103 -14.98 17.43 -8.51
C ALA A 103 -15.33 16.91 -7.11
N ASP A 104 -15.53 17.81 -6.15
CA ASP A 104 -15.95 17.48 -4.79
C ASP A 104 -17.34 16.81 -4.78
N ILE A 105 -18.32 17.37 -5.50
CA ILE A 105 -19.66 16.75 -5.66
C ILE A 105 -19.57 15.41 -6.39
N LEU A 106 -18.82 15.32 -7.50
CA LEU A 106 -18.64 14.06 -8.21
C LEU A 106 -17.96 12.99 -7.33
N ALA A 107 -17.02 13.38 -6.48
CA ALA A 107 -16.36 12.50 -5.54
C ALA A 107 -17.36 11.96 -4.50
N GLN A 108 -18.23 12.82 -3.95
CA GLN A 108 -19.31 12.39 -3.07
C GLN A 108 -20.27 11.40 -3.76
N LEU A 109 -20.56 11.58 -5.05
CA LEU A 109 -21.44 10.69 -5.82
C LEU A 109 -20.83 9.32 -6.15
N LEU A 110 -19.53 9.09 -5.88
CA LEU A 110 -18.93 7.76 -5.99
C LEU A 110 -19.47 6.74 -4.97
N GLN A 111 -20.22 7.20 -3.96
CA GLN A 111 -20.86 6.33 -2.97
C GLN A 111 -22.17 5.69 -3.45
N SER A 112 -22.65 6.01 -4.66
CA SER A 112 -23.88 5.40 -5.20
C SER A 112 -23.79 3.87 -5.23
N ASP A 113 -24.89 3.19 -4.90
CA ASP A 113 -25.03 1.74 -5.03
C ASP A 113 -25.36 1.29 -6.47
N ASP A 114 -25.75 2.23 -7.36
CA ASP A 114 -26.03 1.92 -8.76
C ASP A 114 -24.74 1.92 -9.59
N ALA A 115 -24.30 0.73 -10.00
CA ALA A 115 -23.09 0.57 -10.79
C ALA A 115 -23.10 1.36 -12.12
N THR A 116 -24.28 1.61 -12.70
CA THR A 116 -24.38 2.38 -13.95
C THR A 116 -24.24 3.88 -13.71
N GLU A 117 -24.64 4.38 -12.54
CA GLU A 117 -24.43 5.73 -12.05
C GLU A 117 -22.96 5.96 -11.69
N ILE A 118 -22.33 5.05 -10.94
CA ILE A 118 -20.88 5.09 -10.64
C ILE A 118 -20.06 5.20 -11.93
N ASN A 119 -20.45 4.46 -12.98
CA ASN A 119 -19.78 4.54 -14.28
C ASN A 119 -19.89 5.94 -14.92
N VAL A 120 -21.03 6.61 -14.77
CA VAL A 120 -21.21 7.99 -15.27
C VAL A 120 -20.36 8.95 -14.43
N VAL A 121 -20.40 8.85 -13.10
CA VAL A 121 -19.57 9.65 -12.18
C VAL A 121 -18.09 9.51 -12.51
N THR A 122 -17.61 8.27 -12.67
CA THR A 122 -16.21 7.96 -13.02
C THR A 122 -15.81 8.62 -14.34
N ASN A 123 -16.67 8.55 -15.36
CA ASN A 123 -16.38 9.18 -16.65
C ASN A 123 -16.39 10.71 -16.57
N SER A 124 -17.30 11.30 -15.80
CA SER A 124 -17.34 12.75 -15.56
C SER A 124 -16.09 13.24 -14.83
N LEU A 125 -15.64 12.52 -13.79
CA LEU A 125 -14.37 12.79 -13.10
C LEU A 125 -13.18 12.70 -14.05
N LEU A 126 -13.11 11.67 -14.89
CA LEU A 126 -12.06 11.54 -15.91
C LEU A 126 -12.08 12.70 -16.91
N THR A 127 -13.25 13.20 -17.30
CA THR A 127 -13.36 14.34 -18.21
C THR A 127 -12.80 15.61 -17.58
N ILE A 128 -13.18 15.93 -16.34
CA ILE A 128 -12.67 17.14 -15.68
C ILE A 128 -11.18 17.00 -15.30
N LEU A 129 -10.73 15.80 -14.92
CA LEU A 129 -9.33 15.52 -14.61
C LEU A 129 -8.43 15.67 -15.84
N LYS A 130 -8.95 15.41 -17.05
CA LYS A 130 -8.24 15.69 -18.31
C LYS A 130 -8.17 17.18 -18.66
N ALA A 131 -9.20 17.94 -18.29
CA ALA A 131 -9.30 19.36 -18.62
C ALA A 131 -8.54 20.26 -17.64
N ASP A 132 -8.64 19.95 -16.35
CA ASP A 132 -8.02 20.69 -15.26
C ASP A 132 -7.60 19.71 -14.13
N PRO A 133 -6.43 19.04 -14.31
CA PRO A 133 -5.99 18.01 -13.38
C PRO A 133 -5.88 18.50 -11.93
N LYS A 134 -5.35 19.71 -11.74
CA LYS A 134 -5.14 20.28 -10.41
C LYS A 134 -6.47 20.54 -9.70
N GLY A 135 -7.40 21.24 -10.37
CA GLY A 135 -8.72 21.53 -9.80
C GLY A 135 -9.47 20.25 -9.42
N ALA A 136 -9.46 19.25 -10.31
CA ALA A 136 -10.13 17.98 -10.07
C ALA A 136 -9.52 17.18 -8.91
N LEU A 137 -8.19 17.10 -8.83
CA LEU A 137 -7.48 16.44 -7.72
C LEU A 137 -7.75 17.13 -6.39
N THR A 138 -7.75 18.46 -6.35
CA THR A 138 -8.04 19.21 -5.11
C THR A 138 -9.44 18.87 -4.58
N GLY A 139 -10.46 18.74 -5.45
CA GLY A 139 -11.80 18.33 -5.03
C GLY A 139 -11.84 16.90 -4.48
N LEU A 140 -11.18 15.95 -5.16
CA LEU A 140 -11.06 14.56 -4.69
C LEU A 140 -10.37 14.47 -3.31
N PHE A 141 -9.26 15.18 -3.13
CA PHE A 141 -8.54 15.19 -1.85
C PHE A 141 -9.32 15.91 -0.74
N SER A 142 -10.13 16.92 -1.08
CA SER A 142 -11.03 17.57 -0.11
C SER A 142 -11.99 16.56 0.50
N GLN A 143 -12.63 15.71 -0.33
CA GLN A 143 -13.51 14.63 0.16
C GLN A 143 -12.78 13.56 0.98
N ILE A 144 -11.53 13.24 0.65
CA ILE A 144 -10.73 12.28 1.43
C ILE A 144 -10.46 12.81 2.85
N HIS A 145 -10.15 14.10 2.97
CA HIS A 145 -9.78 14.75 4.25
C HIS A 145 -10.97 15.21 5.08
N GLN A 146 -12.16 15.36 4.51
CA GLN A 146 -13.38 15.72 5.25
C GLN A 146 -13.75 14.70 6.36
N ASN A 147 -13.14 13.51 6.35
CA ASN A 147 -13.41 12.42 7.29
C ASN A 147 -12.67 12.54 8.63
N VAL A 148 -11.76 13.50 8.80
CA VAL A 148 -10.93 13.59 10.02
C VAL A 148 -11.66 14.26 11.20
N ASP A 149 -12.64 15.14 10.94
CA ASP A 149 -13.28 15.99 11.97
C ASP A 149 -14.79 15.72 12.19
N SER A 150 -15.39 14.77 11.47
CA SER A 150 -16.83 14.48 11.51
C SER A 150 -17.14 13.25 12.38
N GLU A 151 -18.09 13.35 13.32
CA GLU A 151 -18.57 12.20 14.13
C GLU A 151 -19.17 11.06 13.28
N VAL A 152 -19.48 11.33 12.01
CA VAL A 152 -19.89 10.35 11.01
C VAL A 152 -18.98 10.53 9.79
N GLY A 153 -17.82 9.87 9.80
CA GLY A 153 -16.94 9.83 8.65
C GLY A 153 -17.65 9.17 7.47
N ASN A 154 -17.57 9.76 6.27
CA ASN A 154 -18.01 9.11 5.05
C ASN A 154 -16.89 8.20 4.52
N GLU A 155 -16.59 7.15 5.29
CA GLU A 155 -15.55 6.15 4.98
C GLU A 155 -15.72 5.57 3.57
N VAL A 156 -16.96 5.42 3.12
CA VAL A 156 -17.29 4.94 1.77
C VAL A 156 -16.77 5.91 0.72
N VAL A 157 -17.04 7.20 0.84
CA VAL A 157 -16.52 8.20 -0.13
C VAL A 157 -15.00 8.23 -0.10
N ARG A 158 -14.36 8.19 1.08
CA ARG A 158 -12.89 8.13 1.20
C ARG A 158 -12.30 6.95 0.43
N GLU A 159 -12.78 5.74 0.73
CA GLU A 159 -12.32 4.51 0.11
C GLU A 159 -12.49 4.56 -1.41
N ARG A 160 -13.64 5.05 -1.90
CA ARG A 160 -13.94 5.16 -3.33
C ARG A 160 -13.04 6.18 -4.03
N CYS A 161 -12.76 7.31 -3.39
CA CYS A 161 -11.84 8.33 -3.90
C CYS A 161 -10.41 7.80 -3.99
N ILE A 162 -9.91 7.14 -2.94
CA ILE A 162 -8.56 6.53 -2.92
C ILE A 162 -8.44 5.48 -4.03
N LYS A 163 -9.43 4.58 -4.17
CA LYS A 163 -9.49 3.58 -5.24
C LYS A 163 -9.56 4.22 -6.64
N PHE A 164 -10.35 5.28 -6.80
CA PHE A 164 -10.41 6.03 -8.04
C PHE A 164 -9.03 6.60 -8.39
N LEU A 165 -8.35 7.25 -7.45
CA LEU A 165 -7.03 7.84 -7.67
C LEU A 165 -5.99 6.77 -8.05
N ALA A 166 -5.86 5.71 -7.25
CA ALA A 166 -4.88 4.65 -7.47
C ALA A 166 -5.02 3.97 -8.84
N THR A 167 -6.25 3.84 -9.35
CA THR A 167 -6.51 3.19 -10.64
C THR A 167 -6.46 4.18 -11.81
N LYS A 168 -7.14 5.33 -11.70
CA LYS A 168 -7.37 6.25 -12.82
C LYS A 168 -6.22 7.18 -13.11
N VAL A 169 -5.46 7.61 -12.09
CA VAL A 169 -4.25 8.43 -12.30
C VAL A 169 -3.25 7.67 -13.17
N LYS A 170 -3.01 6.39 -12.85
CA LYS A 170 -2.13 5.51 -13.64
C LYS A 170 -2.63 5.34 -15.07
N GLN A 171 -3.94 5.14 -15.26
CA GLN A 171 -4.57 4.98 -16.57
C GLN A 171 -4.41 6.23 -17.46
N LEU A 172 -4.51 7.42 -16.89
CA LEU A 172 -4.37 8.68 -17.62
C LEU A 172 -2.93 8.98 -18.01
N GLY A 173 -1.96 8.50 -17.24
CA GLY A 173 -0.56 8.68 -17.52
C GLY A 173 -0.09 10.13 -17.38
N ARG A 174 1.15 10.36 -17.80
CA ARG A 174 1.87 11.63 -17.56
C ARG A 174 1.56 12.73 -18.58
N GLU A 175 0.81 12.41 -19.63
CA GLU A 175 0.30 13.41 -20.57
C GLU A 175 -0.76 14.28 -19.92
N VAL A 176 -1.59 13.70 -19.05
CA VAL A 176 -2.63 14.40 -18.29
C VAL A 176 -2.10 14.81 -16.91
N ILE A 177 -1.49 13.88 -16.20
CA ILE A 177 -0.94 14.12 -14.86
C ILE A 177 0.44 14.77 -15.00
N ASN A 178 0.41 16.09 -15.18
CA ASN A 178 1.60 16.92 -15.29
C ASN A 178 2.35 17.03 -13.94
N LYS A 179 3.48 17.73 -13.94
CA LYS A 179 4.32 17.90 -12.74
C LYS A 179 3.58 18.51 -11.54
N GLU A 180 2.75 19.52 -11.77
CA GLU A 180 2.03 20.20 -10.69
C GLU A 180 0.96 19.30 -10.06
N ALA A 181 0.22 18.56 -10.88
CA ALA A 181 -0.73 17.55 -10.43
C ALA A 181 -0.05 16.40 -9.67
N GLU A 182 1.10 15.95 -10.17
CA GLU A 182 1.92 14.92 -9.50
C GLU A 182 2.46 15.42 -8.15
N ASP A 183 2.91 16.67 -8.06
CA ASP A 183 3.40 17.27 -6.81
C ASP A 183 2.27 17.39 -5.78
N LEU A 184 1.05 17.73 -6.22
CA LEU A 184 -0.15 17.71 -5.37
C LEU A 184 -0.46 16.29 -4.88
N ILE A 185 -0.48 15.30 -5.77
CA ILE A 185 -0.72 13.89 -5.41
C ILE A 185 0.26 13.43 -4.34
N ILE A 186 1.55 13.71 -4.49
CA ILE A 186 2.58 13.31 -3.50
C ILE A 186 2.32 13.98 -2.16
N THR A 187 2.01 15.28 -2.18
CA THR A 187 1.78 16.05 -0.95
C THR A 187 0.56 15.52 -0.19
N GLU A 188 -0.54 15.30 -0.89
CA GLU A 188 -1.79 14.85 -0.27
C GLU A 188 -1.71 13.37 0.15
N CYS A 189 -1.09 12.50 -0.65
CA CYS A 189 -0.87 11.10 -0.26
C CYS A 189 -0.04 10.97 1.02
N LYS A 190 0.96 11.83 1.23
CA LYS A 190 1.72 11.83 2.48
C LYS A 190 0.89 12.22 3.68
N LYS A 191 -0.04 13.16 3.54
CA LYS A 191 -0.98 13.52 4.61
C LYS A 191 -1.94 12.36 4.92
N ILE A 192 -2.47 11.70 3.88
CA ILE A 192 -3.32 10.51 4.03
C ILE A 192 -2.57 9.39 4.78
N LEU A 193 -1.26 9.29 4.62
CA LEU A 193 -0.47 8.30 5.36
C LEU A 193 -0.40 8.55 6.87
N GLU A 194 -0.69 9.77 7.36
CA GLU A 194 -0.67 10.07 8.80
C GLU A 194 -1.81 9.36 9.56
N ASP A 195 -2.90 9.02 8.88
CA ASP A 195 -4.10 8.37 9.45
C ASP A 195 -4.58 7.15 8.65
N VAL A 196 -3.69 6.53 7.87
CA VAL A 196 -4.03 5.47 6.91
C VAL A 196 -4.44 4.16 7.58
N VAL A 197 -5.49 3.52 7.06
CA VAL A 197 -5.86 2.15 7.43
C VAL A 197 -5.28 1.12 6.45
N ALA A 198 -5.17 -0.15 6.86
CA ALA A 198 -4.50 -1.19 6.08
C ALA A 198 -5.01 -1.32 4.63
N GLY A 199 -6.33 -1.26 4.40
CA GLY A 199 -6.92 -1.34 3.06
C GLY A 199 -6.63 -0.15 2.14
N GLU A 200 -6.28 1.00 2.71
CA GLU A 200 -5.90 2.21 1.97
C GLU A 200 -4.41 2.22 1.64
N PHE A 201 -3.57 1.67 2.53
CA PHE A 201 -2.13 1.72 2.44
C PHE A 201 -1.59 1.26 1.08
N GLU A 202 -2.05 0.10 0.60
CA GLU A 202 -1.62 -0.44 -0.69
C GLU A 202 -1.91 0.53 -1.84
N HIS A 203 -3.11 1.13 -1.87
CA HIS A 203 -3.53 2.07 -2.92
C HIS A 203 -2.70 3.36 -2.91
N ILE A 204 -2.39 3.89 -1.73
CA ILE A 204 -1.57 5.09 -1.56
C ILE A 204 -0.12 4.81 -1.95
N MET A 205 0.45 3.68 -1.50
CA MET A 205 1.80 3.26 -1.86
C MET A 205 1.94 3.02 -3.36
N ASP A 206 0.92 2.46 -4.00
CA ASP A 206 0.83 2.27 -5.44
C ASP A 206 0.91 3.58 -6.21
N LEU A 207 0.25 4.62 -5.71
CA LEU A 207 0.19 5.94 -6.31
C LEU A 207 1.52 6.69 -6.12
N LEU A 208 2.07 6.64 -4.91
CA LEU A 208 3.37 7.22 -4.57
C LEU A 208 4.51 6.56 -5.35
N THR A 209 4.49 5.24 -5.53
CA THR A 209 5.50 4.50 -6.30
C THR A 209 5.38 4.80 -7.81
N TRP A 210 4.16 5.00 -8.33
CA TRP A 210 3.97 5.44 -9.72
C TRP A 210 4.47 6.88 -9.96
N SER A 211 4.45 7.72 -8.93
CA SER A 211 4.94 9.09 -8.97
C SER A 211 6.46 9.19 -9.18
N ARG A 212 6.99 10.40 -9.24
CA ARG A 212 8.43 10.68 -9.33
C ARG A 212 9.21 10.09 -8.15
N LEU A 213 8.56 9.83 -7.01
CA LEU A 213 9.21 9.21 -5.87
C LEU A 213 9.70 7.79 -6.21
N GLY A 214 8.90 6.96 -6.86
CA GLY A 214 9.34 5.60 -7.23
C GLY A 214 10.31 5.51 -8.40
N LYS A 215 10.70 6.62 -9.03
CA LYS A 215 11.53 6.61 -10.25
C LYS A 215 13.03 6.65 -10.01
N ASN A 216 13.47 7.46 -9.05
CA ASN A 216 14.90 7.71 -8.83
C ASN A 216 15.30 7.28 -7.41
N PRO A 217 16.60 7.04 -7.15
CA PRO A 217 17.05 6.59 -5.83
C PRO A 217 16.70 7.53 -4.67
N ILE A 218 16.70 8.84 -4.90
CA ILE A 218 16.40 9.83 -3.85
C ILE A 218 14.94 9.70 -3.41
N GLY A 219 14.02 9.66 -4.37
CA GLY A 219 12.59 9.49 -4.10
C GLY A 219 12.26 8.11 -3.52
N LYS A 220 12.92 7.05 -3.98
CA LYS A 220 12.74 5.71 -3.41
C LYS A 220 13.23 5.65 -1.97
N LYS A 221 14.35 6.30 -1.65
CA LYS A 221 14.85 6.44 -0.28
C LYS A 221 13.86 7.18 0.61
N GLU A 222 13.25 8.25 0.10
CA GLU A 222 12.19 8.97 0.81
C GLU A 222 10.97 8.09 1.08
N LEU A 223 10.52 7.29 0.11
CA LEU A 223 9.44 6.32 0.32
C LEU A 223 9.79 5.28 1.38
N VAL A 224 10.99 4.70 1.33
CA VAL A 224 11.47 3.73 2.33
C VAL A 224 11.45 4.35 3.74
N GLN A 225 11.84 5.63 3.88
CA GLN A 225 11.79 6.34 5.16
C GLN A 225 10.37 6.57 5.67
N ILE A 226 9.45 6.94 4.77
CA ILE A 226 8.03 7.10 5.11
C ILE A 226 7.45 5.76 5.57
N ILE A 227 7.67 4.69 4.81
CA ILE A 227 7.19 3.35 5.15
C ILE A 227 7.77 2.90 6.50
N ALA A 228 9.06 3.15 6.77
CA ALA A 228 9.67 2.79 8.05
C ALA A 228 9.04 3.54 9.24
N ALA A 229 8.69 4.82 9.06
CA ALA A 229 8.01 5.62 10.09
C ALA A 229 6.58 5.14 10.37
N LEU A 230 5.89 4.61 9.35
CA LEU A 230 4.56 4.00 9.51
C LEU A 230 4.63 2.60 10.13
N ALA A 231 5.67 1.83 9.78
CA ALA A 231 5.85 0.47 10.24
C ALA A 231 6.08 0.39 11.75
N PHE A 232 6.81 1.37 12.30
CA PHE A 232 7.37 1.26 13.64
C PHE A 232 7.70 2.62 14.26
N SER A 233 7.34 2.77 15.54
CA SER A 233 7.83 3.84 16.41
C SER A 233 8.48 3.23 17.67
N PRO A 234 9.68 3.68 18.09
CA PRO A 234 10.39 3.11 19.26
C PRO A 234 9.58 3.04 20.55
N ASP A 235 8.68 4.01 20.76
CA ASP A 235 7.87 4.14 21.98
C ASP A 235 6.51 3.40 21.89
N ASP A 236 6.21 2.76 20.75
CA ASP A 236 4.90 2.15 20.42
C ASP A 236 5.01 0.62 20.18
N TRP A 237 5.78 -0.11 20.99
CA TRP A 237 6.01 -1.54 20.76
C TRP A 237 4.90 -2.42 21.36
N HIS A 238 4.10 -3.06 20.49
CA HIS A 238 2.98 -3.95 20.85
C HIS A 238 3.13 -5.39 20.29
N PRO A 239 4.06 -6.21 20.81
CA PRO A 239 4.34 -7.57 20.32
C PRO A 239 3.22 -8.59 20.60
N GLU A 240 2.34 -8.27 21.55
CA GLU A 240 1.15 -9.04 21.90
C GLU A 240 0.03 -8.91 20.86
N ASP A 241 0.04 -7.81 20.10
CA ASP A 241 -0.99 -7.49 19.11
C ASP A 241 -0.62 -8.06 17.72
N PRO A 242 -1.38 -9.04 17.19
CA PRO A 242 -1.14 -9.56 15.85
C PRO A 242 -1.26 -8.51 14.75
N GLU A 243 -2.14 -7.50 14.90
CA GLU A 243 -2.32 -6.44 13.91
C GLU A 243 -1.10 -5.52 13.86
N TYR A 244 -0.47 -5.25 15.00
CA TYR A 244 0.79 -4.52 15.06
C TYR A 244 1.92 -5.25 14.32
N ILE A 245 2.04 -6.56 14.54
CA ILE A 245 3.06 -7.38 13.84
C ILE A 245 2.77 -7.46 12.34
N ASP A 246 1.51 -7.60 11.95
CA ASP A 246 1.09 -7.60 10.55
C ASP A 246 1.38 -6.27 9.87
N ARG A 247 1.15 -5.12 10.55
CA ARG A 247 1.54 -3.79 10.06
C ARG A 247 3.05 -3.70 9.80
N LEU A 248 3.88 -4.13 10.76
CA LEU A 248 5.34 -4.13 10.58
C LEU A 248 5.75 -4.99 9.37
N LEU A 249 5.15 -6.17 9.22
CA LEU A 249 5.40 -7.08 8.10
C LEU A 249 5.00 -6.45 6.76
N GLN A 250 3.76 -5.99 6.63
CA GLN A 250 3.23 -5.40 5.41
C GLN A 250 4.03 -4.17 4.98
N CYS A 251 4.31 -3.24 5.90
CA CYS A 251 5.14 -2.08 5.60
C CYS A 251 6.53 -2.52 5.11
N THR A 252 7.20 -3.44 5.80
CA THR A 252 8.53 -3.92 5.38
C THR A 252 8.49 -4.61 4.02
N GLN A 253 7.43 -5.38 3.73
CA GLN A 253 7.20 -6.00 2.41
C GLN A 253 7.02 -4.96 1.31
N HIS A 254 6.31 -3.86 1.55
CA HIS A 254 6.16 -2.77 0.59
C HIS A 254 7.44 -1.95 0.39
N ALA A 255 8.34 -1.92 1.38
CA ALA A 255 9.65 -1.28 1.23
C ALA A 255 10.59 -2.09 0.31
N LEU A 256 10.49 -3.42 0.32
CA LEU A 256 11.44 -4.32 -0.35
C LEU A 256 11.60 -4.04 -1.87
N PRO A 257 10.54 -3.85 -2.68
CA PRO A 257 10.68 -3.52 -4.11
C PRO A 257 11.35 -2.17 -4.40
N LEU A 258 11.46 -1.30 -3.40
CA LEU A 258 12.09 0.02 -3.52
C LEU A 258 13.60 -0.06 -3.28
N LEU A 259 14.09 -1.13 -2.65
CA LEU A 259 15.49 -1.31 -2.32
C LEU A 259 16.36 -1.55 -3.57
N SER A 260 17.60 -1.10 -3.50
CA SER A 260 18.59 -1.18 -4.58
C SER A 260 19.98 -0.89 -4.03
N PRO A 261 21.06 -1.03 -4.82
CA PRO A 261 22.41 -0.64 -4.34
C PRO A 261 22.53 0.82 -3.89
N GLN A 262 21.65 1.72 -4.34
CA GLN A 262 21.61 3.14 -3.95
C GLN A 262 20.55 3.46 -2.90
N VAL A 263 19.69 2.49 -2.56
CA VAL A 263 18.59 2.63 -1.61
C VAL A 263 18.63 1.43 -0.68
N ASP A 264 19.31 1.62 0.45
CA ASP A 264 19.54 0.57 1.42
C ASP A 264 18.38 0.40 2.42
N SER A 265 18.42 -0.71 3.15
CA SER A 265 17.44 -1.09 4.18
C SER A 265 17.89 -0.80 5.61
N THR A 266 18.94 0.01 5.82
CA THR A 266 19.64 0.13 7.11
C THR A 266 18.69 0.49 8.25
N GLN A 267 17.71 1.36 8.00
CA GLN A 267 16.69 1.73 8.99
C GLN A 267 15.85 0.54 9.45
N PHE A 268 15.36 -0.29 8.52
CA PHE A 268 14.62 -1.51 8.86
C PHE A 268 15.51 -2.52 9.59
N VAL A 269 16.75 -2.70 9.17
CA VAL A 269 17.70 -3.59 9.87
C VAL A 269 17.95 -3.11 11.30
N ASN A 270 18.05 -1.80 11.53
CA ASN A 270 18.16 -1.24 12.87
C ASN A 270 16.90 -1.52 13.70
N ILE A 271 15.70 -1.28 13.14
CA ILE A 271 14.41 -1.59 13.82
C ILE A 271 14.39 -3.05 14.28
N PHE A 272 14.72 -3.98 13.39
CA PHE A 272 14.73 -5.40 13.73
C PHE A 272 15.77 -5.73 14.81
N CYS A 273 17.04 -5.34 14.62
CA CYS A 273 18.12 -5.68 15.54
C CYS A 273 18.03 -5.01 16.91
N GLU A 274 17.37 -3.85 17.01
CA GLU A 274 17.31 -3.07 18.26
C GLU A 274 16.00 -3.29 19.03
N TYR A 275 14.89 -3.60 18.34
CA TYR A 275 13.56 -3.68 18.97
C TYR A 275 12.89 -5.03 18.81
N VAL A 276 12.89 -5.62 17.61
CA VAL A 276 12.15 -6.86 17.32
C VAL A 276 12.88 -8.08 17.85
N LEU A 277 14.13 -8.28 17.43
CA LEU A 277 14.89 -9.49 17.73
C LEU A 277 15.27 -9.64 19.22
N PRO A 278 15.63 -8.57 19.97
CA PRO A 278 15.89 -8.69 21.41
C PRO A 278 14.66 -9.13 22.21
N ARG A 279 13.46 -8.84 21.70
CA ARG A 279 12.16 -9.12 22.36
C ARG A 279 11.44 -10.29 21.70
N TRP A 280 12.18 -11.18 21.05
CA TRP A 280 11.63 -12.28 20.25
C TRP A 280 10.64 -13.19 21.00
N ASN A 281 10.83 -13.35 22.31
CA ASN A 281 9.97 -14.20 23.13
C ASN A 281 8.62 -13.56 23.46
N GLU A 282 8.47 -12.24 23.31
CA GLU A 282 7.24 -11.49 23.57
C GLU A 282 6.23 -11.61 22.42
N ILE A 283 6.71 -11.94 21.21
CA ILE A 283 5.88 -12.03 20.00
C ILE A 283 4.93 -13.22 20.11
N THR A 284 3.64 -12.93 20.08
CA THR A 284 2.57 -13.93 20.17
C THR A 284 2.47 -14.74 18.87
N THR A 285 2.25 -16.05 18.99
CA THR A 285 2.05 -16.96 17.85
C THR A 285 0.64 -17.56 17.91
N PRO A 286 -0.35 -16.99 17.21
CA PRO A 286 -1.69 -17.56 17.14
C PRO A 286 -1.71 -18.98 16.56
N GLU A 287 -2.72 -19.78 16.91
CA GLU A 287 -2.84 -21.14 16.36
C GLU A 287 -2.96 -21.12 14.83
N GLY A 288 -2.10 -21.88 14.15
CA GLY A 288 -2.13 -22.03 12.70
C GLY A 288 -1.39 -20.95 11.89
N THR A 289 -0.83 -19.94 12.54
CA THR A 289 0.06 -18.95 11.91
C THR A 289 1.45 -18.97 12.54
N ASP A 290 2.45 -18.46 11.80
CA ASP A 290 3.82 -18.37 12.28
C ASP A 290 4.41 -16.98 11.98
N PRO A 291 4.01 -15.94 12.74
CA PRO A 291 4.49 -14.58 12.53
C PRO A 291 6.01 -14.48 12.71
N LYS A 292 6.60 -15.33 13.54
CA LYS A 292 8.04 -15.43 13.77
C LYS A 292 8.77 -15.86 12.50
N LEU A 293 8.27 -16.86 11.79
CA LEU A 293 8.84 -17.24 10.51
C LEU A 293 8.73 -16.11 9.47
N GLU A 294 7.59 -15.42 9.38
CA GLU A 294 7.41 -14.32 8.43
C GLU A 294 8.34 -13.14 8.74
N LEU A 295 8.53 -12.80 10.02
CA LEU A 295 9.50 -11.79 10.46
C LEU A 295 10.94 -12.18 10.09
N LEU A 296 11.30 -13.46 10.26
CA LEU A 296 12.62 -13.94 9.87
C LEU A 296 12.84 -13.89 8.35
N LYS A 297 11.83 -14.27 7.55
CA LYS A 297 11.90 -14.20 6.09
C LYS A 297 12.15 -12.77 5.62
N ILE A 298 11.32 -11.83 6.06
CA ILE A 298 11.46 -10.44 5.64
C ILE A 298 12.77 -9.84 6.16
N PHE A 299 13.19 -10.18 7.38
CA PHE A 299 14.49 -9.77 7.94
C PHE A 299 15.65 -10.25 7.05
N ALA A 300 15.63 -11.52 6.65
CA ALA A 300 16.65 -12.09 5.76
C ALA A 300 16.72 -11.30 4.43
N GLU A 301 15.58 -11.01 3.81
CA GLU A 301 15.50 -10.25 2.56
C GLU A 301 16.04 -8.82 2.70
N ILE A 302 15.64 -8.08 3.74
CA ILE A 302 16.14 -6.72 3.94
C ILE A 302 17.64 -6.70 4.28
N THR A 303 18.18 -7.70 4.98
CA THR A 303 19.61 -7.69 5.35
C THR A 303 20.56 -7.74 4.15
N ASP A 304 20.14 -8.34 3.02
CA ASP A 304 20.96 -8.37 1.79
C ASP A 304 21.16 -6.96 1.18
N HIS A 305 20.18 -6.07 1.43
CA HIS A 305 20.20 -4.67 1.01
C HIS A 305 20.70 -3.69 2.10
N CYS A 306 21.23 -4.20 3.21
CA CYS A 306 21.66 -3.36 4.32
C CYS A 306 22.82 -2.44 3.91
N GLY A 307 22.79 -1.18 4.34
CA GLY A 307 23.89 -0.24 4.15
C GLY A 307 25.00 -0.44 5.18
N GLN A 308 25.65 0.66 5.55
CA GLN A 308 26.62 0.66 6.64
C GLN A 308 25.89 0.71 7.99
N LEU A 309 26.21 -0.22 8.88
CA LEU A 309 25.61 -0.28 10.21
C LEU A 309 26.49 0.41 11.26
N GLU A 310 25.87 1.27 12.04
CA GLU A 310 26.39 1.72 13.33
C GLU A 310 26.23 0.59 14.35
N ASP A 311 27.18 0.45 15.28
CA ASP A 311 27.21 -0.61 16.28
C ASP A 311 27.02 -2.03 15.70
N ALA A 312 27.64 -2.27 14.53
CA ALA A 312 27.50 -3.52 13.78
C ALA A 312 27.76 -4.76 14.64
N GLN A 313 28.74 -4.72 15.55
CA GLN A 313 29.03 -5.83 16.48
C GLN A 313 27.80 -6.17 17.34
N LYS A 314 27.19 -5.18 17.99
CA LYS A 314 26.03 -5.37 18.86
C LYS A 314 24.85 -5.94 18.08
N LYS A 315 24.64 -5.47 16.84
CA LYS A 315 23.56 -5.97 15.96
C LYS A 315 23.81 -7.41 15.54
N ILE A 316 25.04 -7.75 15.17
CA ILE A 316 25.44 -9.13 14.85
C ILE A 316 25.28 -10.04 16.07
N ASP A 317 25.63 -9.55 17.27
CA ASP A 317 25.45 -10.27 18.52
C ASP A 317 23.98 -10.58 18.80
N THR A 318 23.06 -9.63 18.57
CA THR A 318 21.61 -9.89 18.68
C THR A 318 21.16 -10.98 17.71
N VAL A 319 21.57 -10.92 16.44
CA VAL A 319 21.18 -11.94 15.45
C VAL A 319 21.81 -13.29 15.76
N TYR A 320 23.05 -13.31 16.27
CA TYR A 320 23.71 -14.53 16.75
C TYR A 320 22.89 -15.18 17.86
N ASP A 321 22.46 -14.41 18.86
CA ASP A 321 21.70 -14.93 20.00
C ASP A 321 20.36 -15.53 19.53
N LEU A 322 19.70 -14.89 18.56
CA LEU A 322 18.50 -15.43 17.90
C LEU A 322 18.77 -16.73 17.15
N VAL A 323 19.84 -16.81 16.35
CA VAL A 323 20.23 -18.04 15.64
C VAL A 323 20.45 -19.19 16.63
N MET A 324 21.06 -18.91 17.78
CA MET A 324 21.29 -19.90 18.82
C MET A 324 20.02 -20.38 19.52
N ILE A 325 18.88 -19.69 19.41
CA ILE A 325 17.57 -20.22 19.86
C ILE A 325 17.14 -21.39 18.96
N TYR A 326 17.35 -21.27 17.65
CA TYR A 326 16.88 -22.25 16.68
C TYR A 326 17.88 -23.37 16.37
N LEU A 327 19.18 -23.12 16.59
CA LEU A 327 20.20 -24.15 16.42
C LEU A 327 20.18 -25.13 17.60
N PRO A 328 19.98 -26.43 17.35
CA PRO A 328 19.89 -27.43 18.40
C PRO A 328 21.24 -27.61 19.11
N GLU A 329 21.17 -27.92 20.40
CA GLU A 329 22.35 -28.30 21.15
C GLU A 329 22.85 -29.67 20.68
N ALA A 330 24.18 -29.77 20.48
CA ALA A 330 24.79 -31.05 20.17
C ALA A 330 24.70 -31.96 21.42
N PRO A 331 24.26 -33.23 21.29
CA PRO A 331 24.29 -34.19 22.38
C PRO A 331 25.71 -34.30 22.95
N VAL A 332 25.85 -34.42 24.27
CA VAL A 332 27.16 -34.45 24.97
C VAL A 332 28.13 -35.49 24.37
N GLU A 333 27.63 -36.67 24.01
CA GLU A 333 28.41 -37.73 23.31
C GLU A 333 28.94 -37.30 21.94
N GLU A 334 28.27 -36.37 21.25
CA GLU A 334 28.72 -35.83 19.96
C GLU A 334 29.71 -34.68 20.12
N ILE A 335 29.68 -33.98 21.27
CA ILE A 335 30.67 -32.97 21.66
C ILE A 335 32.02 -33.65 21.86
N GLU A 336 32.05 -34.79 22.55
CA GLU A 336 33.26 -35.61 22.74
C GLU A 336 33.85 -36.04 21.39
N LYS A 337 33.03 -36.59 20.49
CA LYS A 337 33.47 -36.98 19.13
C LYS A 337 33.89 -35.79 18.24
N ALA A 338 33.33 -34.60 18.44
CA ALA A 338 33.72 -33.40 17.70
C ALA A 338 35.03 -32.80 18.25
N VAL A 339 35.25 -32.88 19.55
CA VAL A 339 36.50 -32.49 20.22
C VAL A 339 37.63 -33.45 19.83
N GLU A 340 37.37 -34.76 19.80
CA GLU A 340 38.30 -35.78 19.29
C GLU A 340 38.68 -35.51 17.83
N LYS A 341 37.71 -35.23 16.94
CA LYS A 341 38.00 -34.92 15.52
C LYS A 341 38.75 -33.61 15.27
N VAL A 342 38.70 -32.66 16.20
CA VAL A 342 39.50 -31.42 16.11
C VAL A 342 40.92 -31.66 16.63
N ALA A 343 41.09 -32.55 17.62
CA ALA A 343 42.39 -32.99 18.11
C ALA A 343 43.10 -33.95 17.12
N GLU A 344 42.36 -34.81 16.43
CA GLU A 344 42.88 -35.79 15.46
C GLU A 344 43.35 -35.19 14.12
N LYS A 345 43.11 -33.89 13.86
CA LYS A 345 43.76 -33.20 12.72
C LYS A 345 45.26 -32.94 12.93
N ALA A 346 45.83 -33.36 14.05
CA ALA A 346 47.26 -33.26 14.34
C ALA A 346 48.03 -34.60 14.21
N ASP A 347 47.38 -35.76 14.06
CA ASP A 347 48.12 -37.02 13.86
C ASP A 347 47.28 -38.07 13.13
N GLU A 348 47.86 -38.64 12.08
CA GLU A 348 47.25 -39.66 11.22
C GLU A 348 47.26 -41.07 11.85
N LYS A 349 46.21 -41.82 11.50
CA LYS A 349 46.01 -43.29 11.52
C LYS A 349 45.58 -43.94 12.84
N SER A 350 44.34 -44.45 12.86
CA SER A 350 44.08 -45.90 12.72
C SER A 350 42.59 -46.24 12.74
N GLU A 351 42.25 -47.35 12.09
CA GLU A 351 40.94 -47.99 12.02
C GLU A 351 40.49 -48.53 13.40
N SER A 352 39.19 -48.51 13.71
CA SER A 352 38.37 -49.74 13.73
C SER A 352 36.99 -49.58 14.40
N THR A 353 36.04 -50.28 13.79
CA THR A 353 34.87 -51.00 14.34
C THR A 353 33.71 -50.24 15.00
N GLU A 354 32.57 -50.37 14.30
CA GLU A 354 31.21 -50.14 14.74
C GLU A 354 30.85 -50.92 16.02
N THR A 355 30.05 -50.31 16.89
CA THR A 355 29.04 -51.04 17.63
C THR A 355 27.81 -50.15 17.76
N LYS A 356 26.70 -50.61 17.15
CA LYS A 356 25.38 -49.98 17.22
C LYS A 356 24.77 -50.25 18.59
N THR A 357 24.40 -49.17 19.28
CA THR A 357 23.39 -49.22 20.34
C THR A 357 22.30 -48.24 19.93
N GLU A 358 21.22 -48.78 19.36
CA GLU A 358 19.99 -48.06 19.06
C GLU A 358 19.24 -47.82 20.38
N GLU A 359 19.58 -46.74 21.08
CA GLU A 359 18.62 -46.10 21.97
C GLU A 359 17.92 -44.99 21.20
N ALA A 360 16.59 -45.07 21.15
CA ALA A 360 15.70 -44.14 20.48
C ALA A 360 15.79 -42.73 21.12
N LYS A 361 16.90 -42.01 20.87
CA LYS A 361 16.97 -40.56 21.07
C LYS A 361 16.05 -39.94 20.03
N THR A 362 14.88 -39.49 20.47
CA THR A 362 13.95 -38.68 19.69
C THR A 362 14.75 -37.58 19.01
N THR A 363 14.88 -37.67 17.68
CA THR A 363 15.64 -36.69 16.92
C THR A 363 14.95 -35.34 17.11
N PRO A 364 15.65 -34.30 17.61
CA PRO A 364 15.00 -33.01 17.84
C PRO A 364 14.37 -32.51 16.54
N SER A 365 13.10 -32.09 16.61
CA SER A 365 12.39 -31.52 15.48
C SER A 365 13.01 -30.17 15.15
N LEU A 366 13.81 -30.11 14.08
CA LEU A 366 14.50 -28.91 13.66
C LEU A 366 13.58 -28.01 12.83
N GLN A 367 13.46 -26.74 13.23
CA GLN A 367 12.73 -25.72 12.49
C GLN A 367 13.57 -25.18 11.33
N PHE A 368 13.75 -25.98 10.27
CA PHE A 368 14.65 -25.68 9.16
C PHE A 368 14.45 -24.29 8.54
N SER A 369 13.20 -23.87 8.31
CA SER A 369 12.91 -22.56 7.71
C SER A 369 13.31 -21.38 8.60
N HIS A 370 13.18 -21.52 9.92
CA HIS A 370 13.64 -20.50 10.87
C HIS A 370 15.16 -20.40 10.87
N VAL A 371 15.83 -21.56 10.91
CA VAL A 371 17.29 -21.65 10.85
C VAL A 371 17.81 -21.04 9.55
N GLU A 372 17.19 -21.35 8.41
CA GLU A 372 17.56 -20.79 7.11
C GLU A 372 17.55 -19.27 7.11
N CYS A 373 16.42 -18.66 7.48
CA CYS A 373 16.28 -17.21 7.48
C CYS A 373 17.18 -16.52 8.51
N ALA A 374 17.23 -17.01 9.75
CA ALA A 374 18.07 -16.43 10.80
C ALA A 374 19.56 -16.54 10.47
N LEU A 375 20.00 -17.70 9.95
CA LEU A 375 21.40 -17.91 9.56
C LEU A 375 21.77 -17.08 8.33
N PHE A 376 20.86 -16.89 7.38
CA PHE A 376 21.07 -15.98 6.25
C PHE A 376 21.26 -14.54 6.73
N GLY A 377 20.39 -14.05 7.63
CA GLY A 377 20.54 -12.72 8.22
C GLY A 377 21.89 -12.52 8.91
N LEU A 378 22.31 -13.51 9.73
CA LEU A 378 23.63 -13.48 10.37
C LEU A 378 24.76 -13.44 9.33
N HIS A 379 24.68 -14.30 8.31
CA HIS A 379 25.67 -14.37 7.24
C HIS A 379 25.78 -13.04 6.47
N ALA A 380 24.64 -12.43 6.11
CA ALA A 380 24.58 -11.18 5.37
C ALA A 380 25.23 -10.02 6.14
N LEU A 381 24.97 -9.92 7.46
CA LEU A 381 25.60 -8.90 8.30
C LEU A 381 27.10 -9.15 8.49
N CYS A 382 27.51 -10.40 8.76
CA CYS A 382 28.91 -10.77 8.92
C CYS A 382 29.74 -10.55 7.64
N ARG A 383 29.15 -10.66 6.44
CA ARG A 383 29.85 -10.30 5.19
C ARG A 383 30.32 -8.85 5.16
N LYS A 384 29.63 -7.95 5.87
CA LYS A 384 29.99 -6.53 5.97
C LYS A 384 30.95 -6.25 7.14
N THR A 385 30.95 -7.10 8.15
CA THR A 385 31.86 -7.02 9.30
C THR A 385 32.48 -8.40 9.57
N PRO A 386 33.46 -8.85 8.76
CA PRO A 386 33.99 -10.22 8.82
C PRO A 386 34.62 -10.60 10.17
N GLU A 387 35.16 -9.61 10.88
CA GLU A 387 35.82 -9.76 12.18
C GLU A 387 34.84 -10.00 13.35
N ALA A 388 33.53 -9.80 13.13
CA ALA A 388 32.57 -9.71 14.23
C ALA A 388 32.41 -11.02 15.02
N LEU A 389 32.48 -12.17 14.33
CA LEU A 389 32.40 -13.47 14.97
C LEU A 389 33.75 -13.93 15.55
N SER A 390 34.88 -13.49 14.97
CA SER A 390 36.21 -13.82 15.49
C SER A 390 36.59 -13.00 16.72
N ALA A 391 35.90 -11.88 16.98
CA ALA A 391 36.08 -11.07 18.18
C ALA A 391 35.77 -11.84 19.49
N ASP A 392 34.87 -12.83 19.44
CA ASP A 392 34.56 -13.72 20.56
C ASP A 392 34.81 -15.20 20.18
N PRO A 393 35.99 -15.75 20.50
CA PRO A 393 36.32 -17.15 20.22
C PRO A 393 35.37 -18.17 20.86
N ALA A 394 34.73 -17.83 21.99
CA ALA A 394 33.81 -18.73 22.68
C ALA A 394 32.49 -18.83 21.91
N ARG A 395 31.93 -17.69 21.48
CA ARG A 395 30.76 -17.65 20.58
C ARG A 395 31.03 -18.39 19.28
N LEU A 396 32.19 -18.15 18.64
CA LEU A 396 32.57 -18.84 17.41
C LEU A 396 32.64 -20.37 17.60
N LYS A 397 33.23 -20.84 18.70
CA LYS A 397 33.31 -22.26 19.03
C LYS A 397 31.92 -22.87 19.23
N ALA A 398 31.05 -22.20 19.97
CA ALA A 398 29.68 -22.66 20.24
C ALA A 398 28.85 -22.76 18.95
N LEU A 399 28.87 -21.72 18.12
CA LEU A 399 28.20 -21.71 16.82
C LEU A 399 28.71 -22.81 15.91
N ARG A 400 30.04 -23.00 15.82
CA ARG A 400 30.64 -24.07 15.00
C ARG A 400 30.13 -25.46 15.42
N LEU A 401 30.06 -25.73 16.71
CA LEU A 401 29.56 -27.01 17.23
C LEU A 401 28.09 -27.23 16.84
N ARG A 402 27.22 -26.24 17.06
CA ARG A 402 25.80 -26.36 16.72
C ARG A 402 25.56 -26.42 15.21
N LEU A 403 26.33 -25.72 14.40
CA LEU A 403 26.29 -25.82 12.94
C LEU A 403 26.70 -27.21 12.44
N GLN A 404 27.74 -27.82 13.02
CA GLN A 404 28.15 -29.20 12.68
C GLN A 404 27.05 -30.21 12.99
N TYR A 405 26.39 -30.08 14.13
CA TYR A 405 25.27 -30.94 14.49
C TYR A 405 24.07 -30.73 13.56
N THR A 406 23.71 -29.47 13.31
CA THR A 406 22.66 -29.07 12.37
C THR A 406 22.91 -29.65 10.98
N ALA A 407 24.15 -29.59 10.48
CA ALA A 407 24.51 -30.16 9.18
C ALA A 407 24.24 -31.67 9.09
N ARG A 408 24.49 -32.43 10.17
CA ARG A 408 24.15 -33.87 10.24
C ARG A 408 22.64 -34.09 10.18
N LEU A 409 21.87 -33.32 10.95
CA LEU A 409 20.40 -33.38 10.94
C LEU A 409 19.84 -33.05 9.55
N THR A 410 20.39 -32.03 8.89
CA THR A 410 20.01 -31.64 7.51
C THR A 410 20.28 -32.77 6.52
N GLN A 411 21.43 -33.45 6.59
CA GLN A 411 21.71 -34.60 5.72
C GLN A 411 20.69 -35.73 5.91
N GLY A 412 20.33 -36.03 7.16
CA GLY A 412 19.29 -37.01 7.48
C GLY A 412 17.92 -36.63 6.92
N TYR A 413 17.54 -35.36 7.04
CA TYR A 413 16.27 -34.84 6.52
C TYR A 413 16.23 -34.84 4.98
N ILE A 414 17.30 -34.41 4.31
CA ILE A 414 17.42 -34.46 2.85
C ILE A 414 17.27 -35.90 2.32
N LYS A 415 17.85 -36.88 3.01
CA LYS A 415 17.71 -38.30 2.64
C LYS A 415 16.24 -38.73 2.69
N LYS A 416 15.54 -38.43 3.78
CA LYS A 416 14.10 -38.72 3.93
C LYS A 416 13.26 -38.02 2.86
N LEU A 417 13.53 -36.75 2.57
CA LEU A 417 12.83 -36.01 1.52
C LEU A 417 13.03 -36.64 0.13
N LYS A 418 14.25 -37.06 -0.21
CA LYS A 418 14.55 -37.76 -1.47
C LYS A 418 13.79 -39.08 -1.58
N GLU A 419 13.75 -39.87 -0.51
CA GLU A 419 13.01 -41.14 -0.46
C GLU A 419 11.51 -40.91 -0.73
N VAL A 420 10.89 -39.94 -0.06
CA VAL A 420 9.46 -39.62 -0.23
C VAL A 420 9.15 -39.07 -1.63
N THR A 421 10.01 -38.20 -2.17
CA THR A 421 9.79 -37.59 -3.49
C THR A 421 10.04 -38.57 -4.63
N GLN A 422 10.99 -39.49 -4.49
CA GLN A 422 11.21 -40.59 -5.46
C GLN A 422 10.06 -41.60 -5.43
N ALA A 423 9.53 -41.94 -4.25
CA ALA A 423 8.37 -42.83 -4.10
C ALA A 423 7.08 -42.25 -4.71
N LYS A 424 6.96 -40.92 -4.81
CA LYS A 424 5.84 -40.25 -5.50
C LYS A 424 6.00 -40.17 -7.02
N LYS A 425 7.22 -40.30 -7.56
CA LYS A 425 7.46 -40.33 -9.03
C LYS A 425 7.29 -41.72 -9.63
N SER A 426 7.29 -42.76 -8.80
CA SER A 426 7.12 -44.17 -9.19
C SER A 426 5.69 -44.68 -9.06
N ARG A 427 4.75 -43.83 -8.66
CA ARG A 427 3.30 -43.98 -8.79
C ARG A 427 2.79 -42.97 -9.80
#